data_AF-A0A1W9R2I7-F1
#
_entry.id   AF-A0A1W9R2I7-F1
#
_cell.length_a   1.000
_cell.length_b   1.000
_cell.length_c   1.000
_cell.angle_alpha   90.00
_cell.angle_beta   90.00
_cell.angle_gamma   90.00
#
_symmetry.space_group_name_H-M   'P 1'
#
loop_
_entity.id
_entity.type
_entity.pdbx_description
1 polymer ?
#
loop_
_entity_poly.entity_id
_entity_poly.type
_entity_poly.pdbx_seq_one_letter_code
_entity_poly.pdbx_strand_id
1 'polypeptide(L)'
;MPNLKNFFFLEGGYLILGAIVLLITLFVGTRPFMSKGAAKRGLMWVSLVIAIMIGLHYNMTMNRMAEVKIAFEKDLEIICESRMVRKVAPYVMVKKSREWRLEGDNFVSPNYERPFFSARCIVK
;
A
#
# COMPACT_ATOMS: atom_id res chain seq x y z
N MET A 1 -5.65 0.10 -16.05
CA MET A 1 -4.73 -1.03 -15.76
C MET A 1 -3.72 -0.56 -14.73
N PRO A 2 -3.35 -1.37 -13.73
CA PRO A 2 -2.30 -0.98 -12.78
C PRO A 2 -0.97 -0.78 -13.51
N ASN A 3 -0.33 0.36 -13.32
CA ASN A 3 0.99 0.66 -13.87
C ASN A 3 2.06 0.01 -12.98
N LEU A 4 3.10 -0.58 -13.56
CA LEU A 4 4.24 -1.17 -12.85
C LEU A 4 4.89 -0.17 -11.87
N LYS A 5 4.88 1.12 -12.21
CA LYS A 5 5.36 2.19 -11.30
C LYS A 5 4.54 2.28 -10.02
N ASN A 6 3.23 2.08 -10.09
CA ASN A 6 2.35 2.11 -8.92
C ASN A 6 2.59 0.90 -8.02
N PHE A 7 2.88 -0.27 -8.58
CA PHE A 7 3.22 -1.47 -7.80
C PHE A 7 4.45 -1.24 -6.92
N PHE A 8 5.58 -0.83 -7.49
CA PHE A 8 6.80 -0.62 -6.72
C PHE A 8 6.68 0.54 -5.71
N PHE A 9 5.89 1.57 -6.03
CA PHE A 9 5.64 2.67 -5.10
C PHE A 9 4.78 2.25 -3.90
N LEU A 10 3.72 1.47 -4.15
CA LEU A 10 2.79 1.01 -3.10
C LEU A 10 3.38 -0.10 -2.24
N GLU A 11 4.05 -1.07 -2.87
CA GLU A 11 4.52 -2.30 -2.21
C GLU A 11 6.00 -2.27 -1.86
N GLY A 12 6.71 -1.18 -2.16
CA GLY A 12 8.17 -1.07 -1.95
C GLY A 12 8.62 -1.43 -0.54
N GLY A 13 7.84 -1.04 0.48
CA GLY A 13 8.11 -1.44 1.87
C GLY A 13 8.02 -2.95 2.10
N TYR A 14 6.98 -3.61 1.57
CA TYR A 14 6.83 -5.06 1.69
C TYR A 14 7.84 -5.84 0.86
N LEU A 15 8.28 -5.30 -0.29
CA LEU A 15 9.36 -5.90 -1.08
C LEU A 15 10.69 -5.90 -0.31
N ILE A 16 11.03 -4.80 0.36
CA ILE A 16 12.24 -4.71 1.20
C ILE A 16 12.15 -5.68 2.38
N LEU A 17 11.01 -5.69 3.08
CA LEU A 17 10.79 -6.62 4.20
C LEU A 17 10.86 -8.09 3.74
N GLY A 18 10.25 -8.41 2.60
CA GLY A 18 10.32 -9.74 2.00
C GLY A 18 11.75 -10.16 1.69
N ALA A 19 12.57 -9.25 1.14
CA ALA A 19 13.99 -9.52 0.88
C ALA A 19 14.76 -9.83 2.18
N ILE A 20 14.53 -9.06 3.25
CA ILE A 20 15.14 -9.30 4.56
C ILE A 20 14.74 -10.68 5.10
N VAL A 21 13.46 -11.04 5.01
CA VAL A 21 12.96 -12.36 5.43
C VAL A 21 13.62 -13.50 4.65
N LEU A 22 13.84 -13.32 3.33
CA LEU A 22 14.54 -14.32 2.51
C LEU A 22 16.02 -14.44 2.88
N LEU A 23 16.70 -13.34 3.20
CA LEU A 23 18.09 -13.38 3.69
C LEU A 23 18.19 -14.13 5.02
N ILE A 24 17.27 -13.88 5.95
CA ILE A 24 17.19 -14.62 7.22
C ILE A 24 16.92 -16.11 6.95
N THR A 25 16.00 -16.41 6.03
CA THR A 25 15.66 -17.80 5.64
C THR A 25 16.87 -18.52 5.08
N LEU A 26 17.67 -17.87 4.23
CA LEU A 26 18.91 -18.42 3.69
C LEU A 26 19.95 -18.64 4.79
N PHE A 27 20.15 -17.65 5.66
CA PHE A 27 21.12 -17.73 6.76
C PHE A 27 20.79 -18.87 7.72
N VAL A 28 19.54 -18.96 8.16
CA VAL A 28 19.10 -20.04 9.06
C VAL A 28 19.12 -21.38 8.35
N GLY A 29 18.64 -21.46 7.11
CA GLY A 29 18.55 -22.70 6.33
C GLY A 29 19.90 -23.34 5.97
N THR A 30 21.01 -22.60 6.10
CA THR A 30 22.38 -23.09 5.85
C THR A 30 23.13 -23.50 7.12
N ARG A 31 22.52 -23.37 8.31
CA ARG A 31 23.15 -23.76 9.57
C ARG A 31 23.32 -25.29 9.69
N PRO A 32 24.37 -25.77 10.38
CA PRO A 32 24.72 -27.19 10.44
C PRO A 32 23.69 -28.08 11.16
N PHE A 33 22.82 -27.48 11.99
CA PHE A 33 21.74 -28.19 12.69
C PHE A 33 20.45 -28.33 11.85
N MET A 34 20.41 -27.77 10.63
CA MET A 34 19.25 -27.87 9.75
C MET A 34 19.30 -29.12 8.87
N SER A 35 18.13 -29.66 8.52
CA SER A 35 18.04 -30.81 7.61
C SER A 35 18.62 -30.50 6.22
N LYS A 36 19.13 -31.53 5.53
CA LYS A 36 19.62 -31.39 4.15
C LYS A 36 18.54 -30.79 3.25
N GLY A 37 18.92 -29.81 2.43
CA GLY A 37 18.00 -29.09 1.54
C GLY A 37 17.01 -28.14 2.23
N ALA A 38 17.17 -27.84 3.52
CA ALA A 38 16.34 -26.88 4.23
C ALA A 38 16.38 -25.48 3.60
N ALA A 39 17.56 -24.96 3.25
CA ALA A 39 17.70 -23.66 2.57
C ALA A 39 16.87 -23.57 1.28
N LYS A 40 16.97 -24.57 0.39
CA LYS A 40 16.24 -24.58 -0.90
C LYS A 40 14.73 -24.62 -0.69
N ARG A 41 14.24 -25.52 0.19
CA ARG A 41 12.80 -25.64 0.49
C ARG A 41 12.27 -24.40 1.19
N GLY A 42 13.02 -23.85 2.14
CA GLY A 42 12.69 -22.63 2.85
C GLY A 42 12.56 -21.44 1.89
N LEU A 43 13.58 -21.19 1.07
CA LEU A 43 13.53 -20.12 0.08
C LEU A 43 12.37 -20.27 -0.89
N MET A 44 12.09 -21.48 -1.38
CA MET A 44 10.96 -21.74 -2.28
C MET A 44 9.61 -21.39 -1.64
N TRP A 45 9.32 -21.96 -0.47
CA TRP A 45 8.01 -21.76 0.19
C TRP A 45 7.84 -20.35 0.74
N VAL A 46 8.88 -19.79 1.35
CA VAL A 46 8.84 -18.42 1.90
C VAL A 46 8.66 -17.41 0.77
N SER A 47 9.37 -17.57 -0.36
CA SER A 47 9.18 -16.69 -1.53
C SER A 47 7.76 -16.76 -2.06
N LEU A 48 7.18 -17.97 -2.15
CA LEU A 48 5.82 -18.16 -2.62
C LEU A 48 4.80 -17.44 -1.72
N VAL A 49 4.91 -17.61 -0.40
CA VAL A 49 4.02 -16.96 0.56
C VAL A 49 4.16 -15.43 0.47
N ILE A 50 5.39 -14.90 0.42
CA ILE A 50 5.64 -13.47 0.27
C ILE A 50 4.99 -12.94 -1.01
N ALA A 51 5.18 -13.64 -2.14
CA ALA A 51 4.61 -13.23 -3.43
C ALA A 51 3.07 -13.18 -3.40
N ILE A 52 2.43 -14.19 -2.81
CA ILE A 52 0.96 -14.23 -2.66
C ILE A 52 0.49 -13.07 -1.77
N MET A 53 1.12 -12.85 -0.63
CA MET A 53 0.73 -11.78 0.30
C MET A 53 0.86 -10.40 -0.32
N ILE A 54 1.98 -10.11 -1.00
CA ILE A 54 2.18 -8.84 -1.71
C ILE A 54 1.16 -8.68 -2.84
N GLY A 55 0.91 -9.74 -3.61
CA GLY A 55 -0.08 -9.71 -4.69
C GLY A 55 -1.50 -9.41 -4.19
N LEU A 56 -1.93 -10.08 -3.11
CA LEU A 56 -3.24 -9.85 -2.50
C LEU A 56 -3.35 -8.44 -1.91
N HIS A 57 -2.31 -7.98 -1.21
CA HIS A 57 -2.26 -6.64 -0.63
C HIS A 57 -2.38 -5.55 -1.71
N TYR A 58 -1.61 -5.69 -2.79
CA TYR A 58 -1.66 -4.75 -3.92
C TYR A 58 -3.05 -4.71 -4.56
N ASN A 59 -3.64 -5.87 -4.82
CA ASN A 59 -4.97 -5.96 -5.42
C ASN A 59 -6.04 -5.28 -4.54
N MET A 60 -6.03 -5.56 -3.24
CA MET A 60 -6.94 -4.92 -2.29
C MET A 60 -6.75 -3.39 -2.25
N THR A 61 -5.50 -2.93 -2.29
CA THR A 61 -5.17 -1.49 -2.31
C THR A 61 -5.69 -0.82 -3.58
N MET A 62 -5.46 -1.43 -4.75
CA MET A 62 -5.92 -0.89 -6.03
C MET A 62 -7.45 -0.85 -6.13
N ASN A 63 -8.15 -1.88 -5.65
CA ASN A 63 -9.62 -1.92 -5.64
C ASN A 63 -10.19 -0.81 -4.75
N ARG A 64 -9.66 -0.66 -3.53
CA ARG A 64 -10.07 0.43 -2.64
C ARG A 64 -9.79 1.81 -3.24
N MET A 65 -8.63 2.01 -3.85
CA MET A 65 -8.33 3.28 -4.54
C MET A 65 -9.33 3.58 -5.66
N ALA A 66 -9.72 2.56 -6.44
CA ALA A 66 -10.71 2.72 -7.50
C ALA A 66 -12.09 3.08 -6.93
N GLU A 67 -12.53 2.40 -5.87
CA GLU A 67 -13.79 2.68 -5.17
C GLU A 67 -13.83 4.12 -4.64
N VAL A 68 -12.75 4.55 -3.97
CA VAL A 68 -12.60 5.91 -3.44
C VAL A 68 -12.69 6.95 -4.56
N LYS A 69 -12.02 6.72 -5.69
CA LYS A 69 -12.09 7.64 -6.84
C LYS A 69 -13.48 7.70 -7.44
N ILE A 70 -14.16 6.56 -7.58
CA ILE A 70 -15.55 6.52 -8.07
C ILE A 70 -16.48 7.26 -7.11
N ALA A 71 -16.32 7.07 -5.79
CA ALA A 71 -17.10 7.78 -4.79
C ALA A 71 -16.88 9.30 -4.87
N PHE A 72 -15.62 9.72 -4.97
CA PHE A 72 -15.26 11.13 -5.15
C PHE A 72 -15.91 11.75 -6.39
N GLU A 73 -15.86 11.06 -7.54
CA GLU A 73 -16.48 11.55 -8.78
C GLU A 73 -18.00 11.68 -8.69
N LYS A 74 -18.65 10.85 -7.87
CA LYS A 74 -20.08 10.92 -7.54
C LYS A 74 -20.43 11.97 -6.49
N ASP A 75 -19.47 12.82 -6.11
CA ASP A 75 -19.61 13.79 -5.01
C ASP A 75 -19.99 13.13 -3.68
N LEU A 76 -19.59 11.87 -3.47
CA LEU A 76 -19.71 11.22 -2.16
C LEU A 76 -18.55 11.65 -1.27
N GLU A 77 -18.81 11.64 0.03
CA GLU A 77 -17.82 12.01 1.04
C GLU A 77 -16.84 10.84 1.27
N ILE A 78 -15.54 11.10 1.11
CA ILE A 78 -14.47 10.13 1.40
C ILE A 78 -13.62 10.63 2.57
N ILE A 79 -13.03 9.71 3.31
CA ILE A 79 -12.20 9.99 4.48
C ILE A 79 -10.76 9.68 4.11
N CYS A 80 -9.86 10.65 4.22
CA CYS A 80 -8.44 10.46 3.97
C CYS A 80 -7.63 10.63 5.26
N GLU A 81 -6.67 9.73 5.51
CA GLU A 81 -5.75 9.84 6.65
C GLU A 81 -4.84 11.09 6.52
N SER A 82 -4.75 11.88 7.59
CA SER A 82 -3.87 13.04 7.67
C SER A 82 -2.49 12.67 8.20
N ARG A 83 -1.43 13.04 7.48
CA ARG A 83 -0.02 12.83 7.91
C ARG A 83 0.52 13.95 8.81
N MET A 84 -0.35 14.78 9.39
CA MET A 84 0.09 15.88 10.26
C MET A 84 0.64 15.33 11.58
N VAL A 85 1.94 15.53 11.79
CA VAL A 85 2.71 15.09 12.96
C VAL A 85 2.21 15.69 14.30
N ARG A 86 1.27 16.65 14.28
CA ARG A 86 0.73 17.33 15.48
C ARG A 86 -0.82 17.38 15.50
N LYS A 87 -1.42 16.32 16.06
CA LYS A 87 -2.64 16.24 16.92
C LYS A 87 -3.79 17.26 16.79
N VAL A 88 -4.45 17.46 15.64
CA VAL A 88 -5.78 18.14 15.66
C VAL A 88 -6.86 17.45 14.81
N ALA A 89 -6.54 16.81 13.69
CA ALA A 89 -7.49 15.95 12.97
C ALA A 89 -6.76 14.75 12.33
N PRO A 90 -7.05 13.50 12.73
CA PRO A 90 -6.40 12.30 12.17
C PRO A 90 -6.87 12.00 10.74
N TYR A 91 -7.97 12.60 10.32
CA TYR A 91 -8.54 12.44 8.98
C TYR A 91 -9.06 13.76 8.43
N VAL A 92 -9.20 13.82 7.11
CA VAL A 92 -9.80 14.92 6.36
C VAL A 92 -10.95 14.37 5.52
N MET A 93 -12.07 15.09 5.54
CA MET A 93 -13.23 14.79 4.72
C MET A 93 -13.03 15.44 3.34
N VAL A 94 -12.88 14.61 2.32
CA VAL A 94 -12.67 15.04 0.95
C VAL A 94 -13.97 14.85 0.18
N LYS A 95 -14.38 15.89 -0.54
CA LYS A 95 -15.62 15.91 -1.34
C LYS A 95 -15.46 16.86 -2.51
N LYS A 96 -15.86 16.45 -3.72
CA LYS A 96 -15.64 17.21 -4.95
C LYS A 96 -16.27 18.62 -4.91
N SER A 97 -17.48 18.74 -4.35
CA SER A 97 -18.18 20.00 -4.12
C SER A 97 -17.51 20.94 -3.10
N ARG A 98 -16.51 20.48 -2.33
CA ARG A 98 -15.76 21.28 -1.36
C ARG A 98 -14.36 21.66 -1.88
N GLU A 99 -14.28 22.01 -3.16
CA GLU A 99 -13.05 22.50 -3.82
C GLU A 99 -11.90 21.49 -3.87
N TRP A 100 -12.21 20.20 -3.73
CA TRP A 100 -11.23 19.14 -3.94
C TRP A 100 -11.17 18.76 -5.42
N ARG A 101 -9.97 18.42 -5.89
CA ARG A 101 -9.72 17.87 -7.22
C ARG A 101 -8.89 16.60 -7.11
N LEU A 102 -9.08 15.68 -8.05
CA LEU A 102 -8.24 14.49 -8.20
C LEU A 102 -7.17 14.75 -9.27
N GLU A 103 -5.91 14.78 -8.85
CA GLU A 103 -4.75 14.92 -9.72
C GLU A 103 -3.93 13.62 -9.67
N GLY A 104 -4.12 12.77 -10.68
CA GLY A 104 -3.57 11.43 -10.73
C GLY A 104 -4.15 10.51 -9.65
N ASP A 105 -3.36 10.22 -8.63
CA ASP A 105 -3.74 9.43 -7.45
C ASP A 105 -3.89 10.28 -6.18
N ASN A 106 -3.77 11.61 -6.28
CA ASN A 106 -3.80 12.53 -5.15
C ASN A 106 -5.05 13.41 -5.17
N PHE A 107 -5.66 13.58 -4.00
CA PHE A 107 -6.65 14.61 -3.74
C PHE A 107 -5.94 15.90 -3.31
N VAL A 108 -6.24 16.99 -4.00
CA VAL A 108 -5.69 18.32 -3.76
C VAL A 108 -6.81 19.34 -3.57
N SER A 109 -6.55 20.35 -2.77
CA SER A 109 -7.47 21.47 -2.54
C SER A 109 -6.65 22.73 -2.28
N PRO A 110 -7.11 23.91 -2.72
CA PRO A 110 -6.45 25.18 -2.38
C PRO A 110 -6.40 25.45 -0.88
N ASN A 111 -7.28 24.81 -0.10
CA ASN A 111 -7.38 24.97 1.35
C ASN A 111 -6.38 24.09 2.13
N TYR A 112 -5.63 23.23 1.44
CA TYR A 112 -4.70 22.30 2.06
C TYR A 112 -3.34 22.35 1.36
N GLU A 113 -2.28 22.60 2.14
CA GLU A 113 -0.91 22.67 1.59
C GLU A 113 -0.42 21.34 1.00
N ARG A 114 -0.98 20.21 1.46
CA ARG A 114 -0.47 18.87 1.12
C ARG A 114 -1.50 18.04 0.36
N PRO A 115 -1.09 17.30 -0.68
CA PRO A 115 -1.93 16.31 -1.34
C PRO A 115 -2.21 15.10 -0.44
N PHE A 116 -3.39 14.50 -0.61
CA PHE A 116 -3.81 13.28 0.07
C PHE A 116 -3.86 12.12 -0.93
N PHE A 117 -3.00 11.15 -0.74
CA PHE A 117 -2.90 10.02 -1.66
C PHE A 117 -4.08 9.05 -1.47
N SER A 118 -4.76 8.72 -2.56
CA SER A 118 -5.99 7.90 -2.56
C SER A 118 -5.82 6.51 -1.93
N ALA A 119 -4.61 5.94 -1.95
CA ALA A 119 -4.32 4.70 -1.22
C ALA A 119 -4.41 4.85 0.31
N ARG A 120 -4.68 6.03 0.86
CA ARG A 120 -4.88 6.25 2.30
C ARG A 120 -6.27 6.79 2.63
N CYS A 121 -7.20 6.62 1.69
CA CYS A 121 -8.57 7.04 1.86
C CYS A 121 -9.53 5.84 1.85
N ILE A 122 -10.71 6.05 2.40
CA ILE A 122 -11.82 5.10 2.41
C ILE A 122 -13.12 5.83 2.06
N VAL A 123 -14.07 5.10 1.51
CA VAL A 123 -15.45 5.59 1.37
C VAL A 123 -16.10 5.55 2.75
N LYS A 124 -16.83 6.61 3.11
CA LYS A 124 -17.58 6.71 4.37
C LYS A 124 -18.78 5.77 4.38
#